data_AF-A0A537HWM2-F1
#
_entry.id   AF-A0A537HWM2-F1
#
_cell.length_a   1.000
_cell.length_b   1.000
_cell.length_c   1.000
_cell.angle_alpha   90.00
_cell.angle_beta   90.00
_cell.angle_gamma   90.00
#
_symmetry.space_group_name_H-M   'P 1'
#
loop_
_entity.id
_entity.type
_entity.pdbx_description
1 polymer ?
#
loop_
_entity_poly.entity_id
_entity_poly.type
_entity_poly.pdbx_seq_one_letter_code
_entity_poly.pdbx_strand_id
1 'polypeptide(L)'
;MRKKPELQFLRTIKTGKGLVKLVHTLRKIRWKANASFKGKKRSALTKAQRKLILEKTNSRCHVCGVEIHLNGFHADHVKTHSSGGEHNENNYLPSCQTCNSYRWHFASEELQIILKLGVWAKGKMLRNSELGLQIANEFVKHEMNVRKRRKPNHKK
;
A
#
# COMPACT_ATOMS: atom_id res chain seq x y z
N MET A 1 4.92 15.09 25.10
CA MET A 1 4.60 13.67 24.79
C MET A 1 3.95 13.59 23.41
N ARG A 2 4.62 13.02 22.40
CA ARG A 2 4.02 12.84 21.07
C ARG A 2 2.97 11.73 21.17
N LYS A 3 1.69 12.05 20.92
CA LYS A 3 0.61 11.06 20.85
C LYS A 3 1.05 9.93 19.91
N LYS A 4 1.11 8.69 20.40
CA LYS A 4 1.31 7.52 19.55
C LYS A 4 0.26 7.58 18.42
N PRO A 5 0.60 7.34 17.15
CA PRO A 5 -0.38 7.19 16.08
C PRO A 5 -1.11 5.85 16.31
N GLU A 6 -1.99 5.82 17.31
CA GLU A 6 -2.83 4.67 17.57
C GLU A 6 -4.00 4.68 16.60
N LEU A 7 -4.29 3.50 16.05
CA LEU A 7 -5.56 3.17 15.42
C LEU A 7 -6.69 3.22 16.46
N GLN A 8 -7.04 4.43 16.92
CA GLN A 8 -8.05 4.65 17.95
C GLN A 8 -9.38 3.97 17.56
N PHE A 9 -9.73 4.01 16.27
CA PHE A 9 -10.97 3.44 15.75
C PHE A 9 -10.99 1.91 15.63
N LEU A 10 -9.85 1.24 15.44
CA LEU A 10 -9.87 -0.22 15.33
C LEU A 10 -10.12 -0.88 16.69
N ARG A 11 -9.59 -0.30 17.77
CA ARG A 11 -9.72 -0.85 19.13
C ARG A 11 -11.14 -0.78 19.69
N THR A 12 -11.96 0.14 19.20
CA THR A 12 -13.34 0.32 19.64
C THR A 12 -14.33 -0.58 18.90
N ILE A 13 -13.89 -1.25 17.83
CA ILE A 13 -14.74 -2.15 17.03
C ILE A 13 -14.86 -3.51 17.71
N LYS A 14 -16.09 -3.89 18.04
CA LYS A 14 -16.42 -5.15 18.71
C LYS A 14 -16.99 -6.23 17.79
N THR A 15 -17.34 -5.89 16.55
CA THR A 15 -18.03 -6.80 15.63
C THR A 15 -17.45 -6.74 14.22
N GLY A 16 -17.59 -7.84 13.46
CA GLY A 16 -17.20 -7.87 12.05
C GLY A 16 -17.93 -6.82 11.20
N LYS A 17 -19.22 -6.57 11.47
CA LYS A 17 -20.01 -5.50 10.83
C LYS A 17 -19.38 -4.12 11.08
N GLY A 18 -18.84 -3.87 12.27
CA GLY A 18 -18.13 -2.63 12.60
C GLY A 18 -16.85 -2.44 11.78
N LEU A 19 -16.06 -3.51 11.60
CA LEU A 19 -14.86 -3.48 10.77
C LEU A 19 -15.19 -3.19 9.31
N VAL A 20 -16.21 -3.86 8.76
CA VAL A 20 -16.68 -3.62 7.39
C VAL A 20 -17.09 -2.15 7.21
N LYS A 21 -17.86 -1.59 8.17
CA LYS A 21 -18.25 -0.17 8.15
C LYS A 21 -17.02 0.75 8.17
N LEU A 22 -16.02 0.48 9.00
CA LEU A 22 -14.79 1.27 9.04
C LEU A 22 -14.05 1.25 7.70
N VAL A 23 -13.86 0.07 7.10
CA VAL A 23 -13.18 -0.07 5.80
C VAL A 23 -13.92 0.69 4.70
N HIS A 24 -15.25 0.64 4.68
CA HIS A 24 -16.05 1.45 3.74
C HIS A 24 -15.89 2.95 3.97
N THR A 25 -15.87 3.40 5.23
CA THR A 25 -15.67 4.81 5.57
C THR A 25 -14.30 5.31 5.11
N LEU A 26 -13.22 4.57 5.41
CA LEU A 26 -11.87 4.91 4.97
C LEU A 26 -11.76 4.98 3.44
N ARG A 27 -12.36 4.02 2.73
CA ARG A 27 -12.45 4.05 1.26
C ARG A 27 -13.15 5.31 0.75
N LYS A 28 -14.27 5.72 1.36
CA LYS A 28 -15.00 6.95 0.99
C LYS A 28 -14.15 8.20 1.23
N ILE A 29 -13.47 8.28 2.38
CA ILE A 29 -12.58 9.40 2.72
C ILE A 29 -11.47 9.51 1.67
N ARG A 30 -10.78 8.40 1.37
CA ARG A 30 -9.72 8.35 0.35
C ARG A 30 -10.25 8.73 -1.04
N TRP A 31 -11.43 8.27 -1.43
CA TRP A 31 -12.03 8.63 -2.72
C TRP A 31 -12.29 10.14 -2.83
N LYS A 32 -12.88 10.76 -1.79
CA LYS A 32 -13.09 12.22 -1.74
C LYS A 32 -11.75 12.98 -1.80
N ALA A 33 -10.75 12.52 -1.04
CA ALA A 33 -9.43 13.12 -1.03
C ALA A 33 -8.69 12.97 -2.38
N ASN A 34 -8.91 11.90 -3.14
CA ASN A 34 -8.30 11.77 -4.46
C ASN A 34 -9.03 12.61 -5.53
N ALA A 35 -10.34 12.79 -5.40
CA ALA A 35 -11.13 13.60 -6.33
C ALA A 35 -10.68 15.07 -6.33
N SER A 36 -10.34 15.64 -5.17
CA SER A 36 -9.86 17.02 -5.06
C SER A 36 -8.47 17.28 -5.67
N PHE A 37 -7.76 16.23 -6.09
CA PHE A 37 -6.43 16.33 -6.71
C PHE A 37 -6.41 15.87 -8.17
N LYS A 38 -7.59 15.62 -8.75
CA LYS A 38 -7.74 15.27 -10.17
C LYS A 38 -7.30 16.45 -11.03
N GLY A 39 -6.24 16.27 -11.84
CA GLY A 39 -5.76 17.28 -12.79
C GLY A 39 -4.53 18.10 -12.36
N LYS A 40 -4.00 17.93 -11.13
CA LYS A 40 -2.74 18.58 -10.74
C LYS A 40 -1.55 17.92 -11.47
N LYS A 41 -0.77 18.72 -12.20
CA LYS A 41 0.46 18.26 -12.88
C LYS A 41 1.46 17.75 -11.85
N ARG A 42 2.01 16.55 -12.09
CA ARG A 42 3.12 16.00 -11.31
C ARG A 42 4.43 16.44 -11.96
N SER A 43 5.37 16.94 -11.15
CA SER A 43 6.74 17.17 -11.60
C SER A 43 7.49 15.84 -11.68
N ALA A 44 8.30 15.68 -12.74
CA ALA A 44 9.23 14.57 -12.84
C ALA A 44 10.44 14.84 -11.93
N LEU A 45 10.92 13.80 -11.24
CA LEU A 45 12.15 13.88 -10.46
C LEU A 45 13.36 13.82 -11.38
N THR A 46 14.38 14.63 -11.09
CA THR A 46 15.66 14.55 -11.80
C THR A 46 16.42 13.27 -11.43
N LYS A 47 17.41 12.88 -12.26
CA LYS A 47 18.27 11.73 -11.97
C LYS A 47 19.03 11.90 -10.64
N ALA A 48 19.48 13.12 -10.34
CA ALA A 48 20.15 13.45 -9.08
C ALA A 48 19.21 13.27 -7.87
N GLN A 49 17.97 13.77 -7.94
CA GLN A 49 16.98 13.55 -6.89
C GLN A 49 16.66 12.07 -6.69
N ARG A 50 16.53 11.30 -7.79
CA ARG A 50 16.31 9.86 -7.70
C ARG A 50 17.47 9.13 -7.01
N LYS A 51 18.71 9.53 -7.27
CA LYS A 51 19.90 8.99 -6.58
C LYS A 51 19.84 9.27 -5.07
N LEU A 52 19.58 10.52 -4.69
CA LEU A 52 19.42 10.91 -3.28
C LEU A 52 18.31 10.11 -2.57
N ILE A 53 17.17 9.91 -3.22
CA ILE A 53 16.06 9.12 -2.65
C ILE A 53 16.48 7.66 -2.44
N LEU A 54 17.18 7.06 -3.39
CA LEU A 54 17.63 5.66 -3.30
C LEU A 54 18.63 5.47 -2.14
N GLU A 55 19.55 6.41 -1.97
CA GLU A 55 20.59 6.39 -0.93
C GLU A 55 20.02 6.40 0.50
N LYS A 56 18.84 7.00 0.73
CA LYS A 56 18.16 7.02 2.05
C LYS A 56 17.94 5.64 2.67
N THR A 57 17.97 4.59 1.87
CA THR A 57 17.62 3.22 2.27
C THR A 57 18.71 2.21 1.92
N ASN A 58 19.91 2.68 1.55
CA ASN A 58 20.98 1.84 1.03
C ASN A 58 20.50 0.94 -0.14
N SER A 59 19.80 1.53 -1.11
CA SER A 59 19.25 0.81 -2.27
C SER A 59 18.27 -0.32 -1.94
N ARG A 60 17.45 -0.14 -0.89
CA ARG A 60 16.43 -1.12 -0.49
C ARG A 60 15.04 -0.51 -0.48
N CYS A 61 14.02 -1.29 -0.82
CA CYS A 61 12.64 -0.84 -0.67
C CYS A 61 12.34 -0.50 0.80
N HIS A 62 11.85 0.70 1.07
CA HIS A 62 11.56 1.14 2.45
C HIS A 62 10.42 0.35 3.12
N VAL A 63 9.62 -0.41 2.36
CA VAL A 63 8.50 -1.21 2.87
C VAL A 63 8.92 -2.65 3.15
N CYS A 64 9.53 -3.33 2.17
CA CYS A 64 9.83 -4.77 2.27
C CYS A 64 11.33 -5.11 2.35
N GLY A 65 12.21 -4.13 2.16
CA GLY A 65 13.65 -4.33 2.24
C GLY A 65 14.28 -5.10 1.06
N VAL A 66 13.55 -5.36 -0.03
CA VAL A 66 14.14 -5.94 -1.25
C VAL A 66 15.11 -4.95 -1.88
N GLU A 67 16.21 -5.45 -2.44
CA GLU A 67 17.15 -4.62 -3.20
C GLU A 67 16.48 -4.03 -4.45
N ILE A 68 16.84 -2.78 -4.75
CA ILE A 68 16.29 -2.02 -5.87
C ILE A 68 17.38 -1.19 -6.54
N HIS A 69 17.36 -1.17 -7.86
CA HIS A 69 18.32 -0.39 -8.66
C HIS A 69 17.74 0.98 -9.03
N LEU A 70 18.61 1.94 -9.37
CA LEU A 70 18.24 3.31 -9.74
C LEU A 70 17.14 3.40 -10.81
N ASN A 71 17.16 2.48 -11.79
CA ASN A 71 16.20 2.40 -12.88
C ASN A 71 14.97 1.53 -12.59
N GLY A 72 14.91 0.87 -11.43
CA GLY A 72 13.90 -0.15 -11.09
C GLY A 72 13.01 0.18 -9.89
N PHE A 73 13.07 1.41 -9.37
CA PHE A 73 12.31 1.80 -8.16
C PHE A 73 11.34 2.97 -8.41
N HIS A 74 10.31 3.05 -7.57
CA HIS A 74 9.38 4.18 -7.51
C HIS A 74 9.72 5.10 -6.34
N ALA A 75 9.67 6.41 -6.57
CA ALA A 75 9.69 7.39 -5.50
C ALA A 75 8.29 7.47 -4.89
N ASP A 76 8.10 6.78 -3.76
CA ASP A 76 6.83 6.68 -3.05
C ASP A 76 6.68 7.83 -2.07
N HIS A 77 5.50 8.43 -2.02
CA HIS A 77 5.19 9.56 -1.15
C HIS A 77 4.98 9.07 0.28
N VAL A 78 5.78 9.57 1.24
CA VAL A 78 5.59 9.30 2.66
C VAL A 78 4.26 9.89 3.12
N LYS A 79 4.06 11.18 2.85
CA LYS A 79 2.77 11.85 2.94
C LYS A 79 2.18 11.93 1.54
N THR A 80 1.05 11.27 1.32
CA THR A 80 0.39 11.26 0.00
C THR A 80 0.06 12.69 -0.44
N HIS A 81 0.16 12.93 -1.75
CA HIS A 81 -0.22 14.23 -2.32
C HIS A 81 -1.66 14.60 -1.97
N SER A 82 -2.60 13.64 -1.96
CA SER A 82 -4.00 13.84 -1.58
C SER A 82 -4.22 14.27 -0.13
N SER A 83 -3.20 14.11 0.72
CA SER A 83 -3.19 14.58 2.10
C SER A 83 -2.33 15.84 2.28
N GLY A 84 -1.93 16.50 1.19
CA GLY A 84 -1.07 17.70 1.21
C GLY A 84 0.41 17.39 1.40
N GLY A 85 0.88 16.28 0.82
CA GLY A 85 2.31 15.97 0.74
C GLY A 85 3.01 16.76 -0.36
N GLU A 86 4.21 17.25 -0.07
CA GLU A 86 5.02 18.03 -1.01
C GLU A 86 5.66 17.15 -2.08
N HIS A 87 5.95 17.75 -3.24
CA HIS A 87 6.65 17.12 -4.35
C HIS A 87 8.16 17.45 -4.31
N ASN A 88 8.84 17.02 -3.24
CA ASN A 88 10.31 17.13 -3.12
C ASN A 88 10.90 15.83 -2.58
N GLU A 89 12.21 15.64 -2.79
CA GLU A 89 12.97 14.46 -2.38
C GLU A 89 12.76 14.08 -0.91
N ASN A 90 12.54 15.04 -0.01
CA ASN A 90 12.36 14.78 1.43
C ASN A 90 11.08 14.00 1.74
N ASN A 91 10.02 14.19 0.95
CA ASN A 91 8.76 13.45 1.09
C ASN A 91 8.74 12.12 0.31
N TYR A 92 9.85 11.74 -0.34
CA TYR A 92 9.95 10.48 -1.06
C TYR A 92 10.83 9.44 -0.33
N LEU A 93 10.39 8.19 -0.39
CA LEU A 93 11.19 7.02 -0.10
C LEU A 93 11.15 6.04 -1.28
N PRO A 94 12.22 5.27 -1.52
CA PRO A 94 12.26 4.36 -2.63
C PRO A 94 11.44 3.10 -2.33
N SER A 95 10.66 2.62 -3.30
CA SER A 95 9.85 1.42 -3.18
C SER A 95 9.94 0.53 -4.42
N CYS A 96 9.84 -0.79 -4.23
CA CYS A 96 9.70 -1.71 -5.35
C CYS A 96 8.29 -1.61 -5.96
N GLN A 97 8.13 -2.05 -7.21
CA GLN A 97 6.86 -2.02 -7.93
C GLN A 97 5.71 -2.66 -7.13
N THR A 98 5.94 -3.82 -6.51
CA THR A 98 4.95 -4.53 -5.72
C THR A 98 4.48 -3.68 -4.54
N CYS A 99 5.41 -3.20 -3.70
CA CYS A 99 5.06 -2.40 -2.53
C CYS A 99 4.40 -1.08 -2.92
N ASN A 100 4.88 -0.39 -3.96
CA ASN A 100 4.25 0.82 -4.46
C ASN A 100 2.78 0.58 -4.88
N SER A 101 2.53 -0.52 -5.59
CA SER A 101 1.18 -0.91 -6.03
C SER A 101 0.23 -1.25 -4.88
N TYR A 102 0.72 -1.91 -3.82
CA TYR A 102 -0.10 -2.24 -2.65
C TYR A 102 -0.21 -1.10 -1.62
N ARG A 103 0.76 -0.19 -1.58
CA ARG A 103 0.72 1.03 -0.77
C ARG A 103 -0.30 2.02 -1.32
N TRP A 104 -0.31 2.20 -2.64
CA TRP A 104 -1.19 3.08 -3.39
C TRP A 104 -1.42 4.44 -2.69
N HIS A 105 -2.65 4.97 -2.74
CA HIS A 105 -3.03 6.20 -2.03
C HIS A 105 -3.72 5.92 -0.69
N PHE A 106 -3.45 4.78 -0.06
CA PHE A 106 -4.05 4.45 1.23
C PHE A 106 -3.64 5.47 2.30
N ALA A 107 -4.57 5.88 3.15
CA ALA A 107 -4.19 6.61 4.36
C ALA A 107 -3.44 5.67 5.32
N SER A 108 -2.66 6.24 6.24
CA SER A 108 -1.89 5.44 7.20
C SER A 108 -2.76 4.44 7.96
N GLU A 109 -3.98 4.84 8.36
CA GLU A 109 -4.91 3.96 9.08
C GLU A 109 -5.44 2.82 8.20
N GLU A 110 -5.83 3.10 6.96
CA GLU A 110 -6.32 2.09 6.01
C GLU A 110 -5.21 1.06 5.72
N LEU A 111 -3.97 1.52 5.50
CA LEU A 111 -2.82 0.65 5.29
C LEU A 111 -2.53 -0.23 6.52
N GLN A 112 -2.55 0.35 7.73
CA GLN A 112 -2.30 -0.44 8.94
C GLN A 112 -3.37 -1.51 9.17
N ILE A 113 -4.63 -1.25 8.83
CA ILE A 113 -5.70 -2.27 8.88
C ILE A 113 -5.41 -3.39 7.88
N ILE A 114 -5.04 -3.05 6.64
CA ILE A 114 -4.68 -4.03 5.61
C ILE A 114 -3.52 -4.92 6.09
N LEU A 115 -2.46 -4.33 6.65
CA LEU A 115 -1.31 -5.06 7.19
C LEU A 115 -1.72 -6.01 8.33
N LYS A 116 -2.52 -5.53 9.29
CA LYS A 116 -3.02 -6.35 10.40
C LYS A 116 -3.87 -7.52 9.93
N LEU A 117 -4.76 -7.29 8.97
CA LEU A 117 -5.57 -8.35 8.36
C LEU A 117 -4.69 -9.39 7.66
N GLY A 118 -3.67 -8.96 6.92
CA GLY A 118 -2.71 -9.86 6.27
C GLY A 118 -1.94 -10.73 7.27
N VAL A 119 -1.42 -10.12 8.34
CA VAL A 119 -0.71 -10.86 9.41
C VAL A 119 -1.63 -11.86 10.12
N TRP A 120 -2.86 -11.45 10.45
CA TRP A 120 -3.84 -12.33 11.07
C TRP A 120 -4.24 -13.49 10.15
N ALA A 121 -4.53 -13.22 8.88
CA ALA A 121 -4.91 -14.22 7.89
C ALA A 121 -3.78 -15.25 7.67
N LYS A 122 -2.54 -14.78 7.55
CA LYS A 122 -1.35 -15.66 7.51
C LYS A 122 -1.32 -16.60 8.73
N GLY A 123 -1.59 -16.06 9.92
CA GLY A 123 -1.65 -16.85 11.14
C GLY A 123 -2.77 -17.91 11.16
N LYS A 124 -3.87 -17.73 10.43
CA LYS A 124 -4.92 -18.75 10.27
C LYS A 124 -4.51 -19.85 9.29
N MET A 125 -3.83 -19.48 8.20
CA MET A 125 -3.27 -20.43 7.23
C MET A 125 -2.20 -21.32 7.85
N LEU A 126 -1.26 -20.74 8.61
CA LEU A 126 -0.19 -21.49 9.26
C LEU A 126 -0.69 -22.54 10.27
N ARG A 127 -1.89 -22.34 10.81
CA ARG A 127 -2.54 -23.28 11.74
C ARG A 127 -3.41 -24.31 11.03
N ASN A 128 -3.50 -24.28 9.70
CA ASN A 128 -4.39 -25.14 8.90
C ASN A 128 -5.85 -25.17 9.39
N SER A 129 -6.31 -24.07 10.01
CA SER A 129 -7.73 -23.94 10.39
C SER A 129 -8.62 -23.98 9.15
N GLU A 130 -9.87 -24.43 9.30
CA GLU A 130 -10.85 -24.45 8.21
C GLU A 130 -10.93 -23.09 7.49
N LEU A 131 -11.09 -22.01 8.26
CA LEU A 131 -11.07 -20.64 7.73
C LEU A 131 -9.74 -20.29 7.04
N GLY A 132 -8.61 -20.76 7.58
CA GLY A 132 -7.29 -20.55 6.97
C GLY A 132 -7.19 -21.17 5.57
N LEU A 133 -7.68 -22.39 5.39
CA LEU A 133 -7.73 -23.07 4.09
C LEU A 133 -8.68 -22.35 3.13
N GLN A 134 -9.85 -21.90 3.62
CA GLN A 134 -10.79 -21.12 2.82
C GLN A 134 -10.15 -19.82 2.29
N ILE A 135 -9.45 -19.06 3.15
CA ILE A 135 -8.75 -17.84 2.73
C ILE A 135 -7.65 -18.17 1.72
N ALA A 136 -6.87 -19.23 1.95
CA ALA A 136 -5.78 -19.62 1.04
C ALA A 136 -6.31 -19.98 -0.36
N ASN A 137 -7.37 -20.79 -0.43
CA ASN A 137 -7.99 -21.21 -1.69
C ASN A 137 -8.55 -20.01 -2.47
N GLU A 138 -9.30 -19.13 -1.81
CA GLU A 138 -9.85 -17.93 -2.45
C GLU A 138 -8.75 -16.97 -2.91
N PHE A 139 -7.67 -16.83 -2.13
CA PHE A 139 -6.53 -15.99 -2.50
C PHE A 139 -5.77 -16.55 -3.71
N VAL A 140 -5.49 -17.86 -3.74
CA VAL A 140 -4.84 -18.51 -4.90
C VAL A 140 -5.70 -18.37 -6.15
N LYS A 141 -7.01 -18.58 -6.05
CA LYS A 141 -7.97 -18.36 -7.14
C LYS A 141 -7.94 -16.92 -7.65
N HIS A 142 -7.88 -15.94 -6.75
CA HIS A 142 -7.71 -14.53 -7.12
C HIS A 142 -6.41 -14.29 -7.90
N GLU A 143 -5.28 -14.78 -7.40
CA GLU A 143 -3.96 -14.61 -8.03
C GLU A 143 -3.89 -15.28 -9.41
N MET A 144 -4.48 -16.46 -9.57
CA MET A 144 -4.61 -17.12 -10.88
C MET A 144 -5.36 -16.22 -11.88
N ASN A 145 -6.43 -15.55 -11.45
CA ASN A 145 -7.18 -14.63 -12.30
C ASN A 145 -6.40 -13.34 -12.61
N VAL A 146 -5.60 -12.83 -11.68
CA VAL A 146 -4.68 -11.71 -11.93
C VAL A 146 -3.66 -12.08 -13.01
N ARG A 147 -3.04 -13.27 -12.91
CA ARG A 147 -2.07 -13.77 -13.90
C ARG A 147 -2.70 -13.92 -15.28
N LYS A 148 -3.92 -14.47 -15.38
CA LYS A 148 -4.65 -14.59 -16.64
C LYS A 148 -4.85 -13.24 -17.32
N ARG A 149 -5.26 -12.21 -16.56
CA ARG A 149 -5.46 -10.84 -17.07
C ARG A 149 -4.18 -10.13 -17.49
N ARG A 150 -3.03 -10.51 -16.91
CA ARG A 150 -1.72 -9.92 -17.22
C ARG A 150 -0.99 -10.60 -18.38
N LYS A 151 -1.44 -11.77 -18.85
CA LYS A 151 -0.88 -12.36 -20.07
C LYS A 151 -1.13 -11.38 -21.23
N PRO A 152 -0.10 -10.98 -21.99
CA PRO A 152 -0.31 -10.16 -23.18
C PRO A 152 -1.27 -10.92 -24.10
N ASN A 153 -2.25 -10.22 -24.67
CA ASN A 153 -2.99 -10.75 -25.81
C ASN A 153 -1.98 -10.94 -26.94
N HIS A 154 -1.41 -12.14 -27.06
CA HIS A 154 -0.85 -12.60 -28.33
C HIS A 154 -2.03 -12.91 -29.25
N LYS A 155 -2.75 -11.86 -29.67
CA LYS A 155 -3.59 -11.94 -30.87
C LYS A 155 -2.68 -11.53 -32.02
N LYS A 156 -2.39 -12.54 -32.86
CA LYS A 156 -1.84 -12.41 -34.21
C LYS A 156 -2.64 -11.39 -35.01
#